data_AF-A0A5D5AYQ2-F1
#
_entry.id   AF-A0A5D5AYQ2-F1
#
_cell.length_a   1.000
_cell.length_b   1.000
_cell.length_c   1.000
_cell.angle_alpha   90.00
_cell.angle_beta   90.00
_cell.angle_gamma   90.00
#
_symmetry.space_group_name_H-M   'P 1'
#
loop_
_entity.id
_entity.type
_entity.pdbx_description
1 polymer ?
#
loop_
_entity_poly.entity_id
_entity_poly.type
_entity_poly.pdbx_seq_one_letter_code
_entity_poly.pdbx_strand_id
1 'polypeptide(L)'
;MLGRWLVLVATPVALGAVLWIHPHGGENMYESLAPVADTWYYIHVVLLPLFGLLGISLYVLLNGYSGPVATIGRIGTAIYLVFYLGFEAIAGIATGILIRETQTLPAEQQEGVATAVDAMVTDPIVGGAALIGTAGSLVAVVAIGICYRRSGAPLVPLLGLVGVPITAVAHGGGLADVFGMALFLASVLWLEFGWRRIDERPSPQAV
;
A
#
# COMPACT_ATOMS: atom_id res chain seq x y z
N MET A 1 8.53 19.40 -10.35
CA MET A 1 8.02 19.50 -8.95
C MET A 1 6.56 19.03 -8.84
N LEU A 2 5.59 19.59 -9.58
CA LEU A 2 4.16 19.25 -9.45
C LEU A 2 3.84 17.74 -9.50
N GLY A 3 4.40 16.99 -10.46
CA GLY A 3 4.18 15.54 -10.56
C GLY A 3 4.65 14.73 -9.35
N ARG A 4 5.75 15.14 -8.70
CA ARG A 4 6.25 14.51 -7.46
C ARG A 4 5.24 14.69 -6.32
N TRP A 5 4.73 15.91 -6.16
CA TRP A 5 3.75 16.24 -5.12
C TRP A 5 2.43 15.51 -5.31
N LEU A 6 1.93 15.47 -6.55
CA LEU A 6 0.72 14.73 -6.88
C LEU A 6 0.85 13.27 -6.45
N VAL A 7 1.96 12.61 -6.77
CA VAL A 7 2.18 11.22 -6.36
C VAL A 7 2.32 11.09 -4.83
N LEU A 8 3.20 11.88 -4.20
CA LEU A 8 3.51 11.68 -2.77
C LEU A 8 2.38 12.09 -1.82
N VAL A 9 1.52 13.03 -2.21
CA VAL A 9 0.44 13.56 -1.36
C VAL A 9 -0.91 12.98 -1.74
N ALA A 10 -1.27 12.95 -3.03
CA ALA A 10 -2.59 12.49 -3.44
C ALA A 10 -2.75 10.98 -3.22
N THR A 11 -1.68 10.20 -3.36
CA THR A 11 -1.72 8.74 -3.16
C THR A 11 -2.18 8.34 -1.76
N PRO A 12 -1.53 8.76 -0.65
CA PRO A 12 -1.99 8.38 0.68
C PRO A 12 -3.35 8.98 1.05
N VAL A 13 -3.72 10.15 0.52
CA VAL A 13 -5.06 10.72 0.71
C VAL A 13 -6.12 9.83 0.05
N ALA A 14 -5.90 9.45 -1.21
CA ALA A 14 -6.81 8.59 -1.96
C ALA A 14 -6.90 7.19 -1.33
N LEU A 15 -5.76 6.58 -0.96
CA LEU A 15 -5.75 5.30 -0.25
C LEU A 15 -6.49 5.39 1.07
N GLY A 16 -6.18 6.39 1.91
CA GLY A 16 -6.87 6.57 3.19
C GLY A 16 -8.39 6.72 3.02
N ALA A 17 -8.84 7.46 2.00
CA ALA A 17 -10.27 7.64 1.71
C ALA A 17 -10.95 6.35 1.23
N VAL A 18 -10.32 5.58 0.34
CA VAL A 18 -10.87 4.33 -0.17
C VAL A 18 -10.84 3.23 0.90
N LEU A 19 -9.76 3.13 1.67
CA LEU A 19 -9.61 2.17 2.76
C LEU A 19 -10.59 2.45 3.92
N TRP A 20 -10.99 3.71 4.13
CA TRP A 20 -12.01 4.06 5.12
C TRP A 20 -13.38 3.42 4.85
N ILE A 21 -13.72 3.17 3.59
CA ILE A 21 -14.99 2.60 3.16
C ILE A 21 -14.87 1.15 2.68
N HIS A 22 -13.69 0.54 2.82
CA HIS A 22 -13.40 -0.83 2.42
C HIS A 22 -14.18 -1.83 3.30
N PRO A 23 -15.00 -2.74 2.72
CA PRO A 23 -15.69 -3.78 3.46
C PRO A 23 -14.73 -4.77 4.11
N HIS A 24 -15.10 -5.36 5.24
CA HIS A 24 -14.28 -6.33 5.95
C HIS A 24 -14.71 -7.76 5.63
N GLY A 25 -13.74 -8.61 5.28
CA GLY A 25 -13.96 -10.06 5.27
C GLY A 25 -14.13 -10.57 6.71
N GLY A 26 -15.13 -11.42 6.91
CA GLY A 26 -15.36 -12.14 8.18
C GLY A 26 -14.62 -13.48 8.22
N GLU A 27 -14.91 -14.29 9.25
CA GLU A 27 -14.39 -15.67 9.34
C GLU A 27 -14.85 -16.53 8.16
N ASN A 28 -16.09 -16.32 7.70
CA ASN A 28 -16.59 -16.87 6.44
C ASN A 28 -16.55 -15.77 5.37
N MET A 29 -15.65 -15.92 4.40
CA MET A 29 -15.40 -14.90 3.38
C MET A 29 -16.60 -14.74 2.45
N TYR A 30 -17.22 -15.85 2.04
CA TYR A 30 -18.37 -15.81 1.15
C TYR A 30 -19.59 -15.14 1.79
N GLU A 31 -19.98 -15.56 3.00
CA GLU A 31 -21.16 -15.03 3.69
C GLU A 31 -21.02 -13.54 4.03
N SER A 32 -19.81 -13.12 4.44
CA SER A 32 -19.54 -11.72 4.79
C SER A 32 -19.54 -10.80 3.57
N LEU A 33 -19.05 -11.27 2.43
CA LEU A 33 -18.87 -10.45 1.23
C LEU A 33 -20.01 -10.55 0.23
N ALA A 34 -20.81 -11.63 0.21
CA ALA A 34 -21.92 -11.78 -0.73
C ALA A 34 -22.88 -10.57 -0.73
N PRO A 35 -23.31 -10.00 0.41
CA PRO A 35 -24.18 -8.82 0.42
C PRO A 35 -23.54 -7.55 -0.16
N VAL A 36 -22.21 -7.51 -0.27
CA VAL A 36 -21.42 -6.32 -0.67
C VAL A 36 -20.44 -6.62 -1.80
N ALA A 37 -20.70 -7.67 -2.58
CA ALA A 37 -19.73 -8.22 -3.53
C ALA A 37 -19.35 -7.23 -4.65
N ASP A 38 -20.31 -6.43 -5.13
CA ASP A 38 -20.05 -5.32 -6.06
C ASP A 38 -19.12 -4.26 -5.43
N THR A 39 -19.43 -3.83 -4.20
CA THR A 39 -18.63 -2.83 -3.48
C THR A 39 -17.20 -3.31 -3.28
N TRP A 40 -17.02 -4.55 -2.82
CA TRP A 40 -15.71 -5.19 -2.69
C TRP A 40 -14.94 -5.18 -4.00
N TYR A 41 -15.56 -5.66 -5.09
CA TYR A 41 -14.94 -5.72 -6.41
C TYR A 41 -14.49 -4.33 -6.89
N TYR A 42 -15.37 -3.33 -6.87
CA TYR A 42 -15.03 -1.99 -7.37
C TYR A 42 -13.99 -1.29 -6.51
N ILE A 43 -14.03 -1.48 -5.18
CA ILE A 43 -13.00 -0.93 -4.29
C ILE A 43 -11.64 -1.56 -4.59
N HIS A 44 -11.54 -2.88 -4.79
CA HIS A 44 -10.24 -3.49 -5.13
C HIS A 44 -9.74 -3.13 -6.53
N VAL A 45 -10.63 -2.93 -7.51
CA VAL A 45 -10.26 -2.38 -8.82
C VAL A 45 -9.63 -0.98 -8.68
N VAL A 46 -10.10 -0.18 -7.72
CA VAL A 46 -9.54 1.15 -7.40
C VAL A 46 -8.27 1.04 -6.55
N LEU A 47 -8.22 0.12 -5.58
CA LEU A 47 -7.07 -0.08 -4.70
C LEU A 47 -5.84 -0.58 -5.46
N LEU A 48 -6.01 -1.46 -6.44
CA LEU A 48 -4.89 -2.01 -7.23
C LEU A 48 -3.98 -0.91 -7.82
N PRO A 49 -4.48 0.08 -8.60
CA PRO A 49 -3.64 1.17 -9.08
C PRO A 49 -3.17 2.10 -7.95
N LEU A 50 -3.96 2.30 -6.88
CA LEU A 50 -3.56 3.15 -5.76
C LEU A 50 -2.38 2.57 -4.96
N PHE A 51 -2.35 1.25 -4.72
CA PHE A 51 -1.19 0.56 -4.15
C PHE A 51 0.00 0.57 -5.12
N GLY A 52 -0.26 0.52 -6.43
CA GLY A 52 0.77 0.77 -7.45
C GLY A 52 1.40 2.16 -7.29
N LEU A 53 0.57 3.19 -7.13
CA LEU A 53 1.01 4.57 -6.87
C LEU A 53 1.75 4.69 -5.53
N LEU A 54 1.42 3.88 -4.51
CA LEU A 54 2.15 3.84 -3.25
C LEU A 54 3.57 3.31 -3.45
N GLY A 55 3.72 2.24 -4.22
CA GLY A 55 5.05 1.74 -4.62
C GLY A 55 5.84 2.77 -5.43
N ILE A 56 5.19 3.47 -6.36
CA ILE A 56 5.81 4.58 -7.10
C ILE A 56 6.23 5.70 -6.13
N SER A 57 5.45 5.97 -5.09
CA SER A 57 5.79 6.97 -4.06
C SER A 57 7.08 6.60 -3.32
N LEU A 58 7.26 5.33 -2.95
CA LEU A 58 8.51 4.82 -2.37
C LEU A 58 9.70 4.98 -3.32
N TYR A 59 9.51 4.63 -4.60
CA TYR A 59 10.55 4.81 -5.62
C TYR A 59 10.93 6.29 -5.78
N VAL A 60 9.92 7.16 -5.85
CA VAL A 60 10.08 8.61 -5.97
C VAL A 60 10.82 9.18 -4.76
N LEU A 61 10.57 8.70 -3.54
CA LEU A 61 11.32 9.12 -2.35
C LEU A 61 12.82 8.83 -2.46
N LEU A 62 13.22 7.77 -3.17
CA LEU A 62 14.62 7.41 -3.44
C LEU A 62 15.28 8.21 -4.58
N ASN A 63 14.52 9.03 -5.33
CA ASN A 63 15.09 9.88 -6.37
C ASN A 63 16.10 10.88 -5.79
N GLY A 64 17.24 11.04 -6.48
CA GLY A 64 18.37 11.85 -6.01
C GLY A 64 19.37 11.09 -5.13
N TYR A 65 19.06 9.87 -4.71
CA TYR A 65 19.97 9.02 -3.95
C TYR A 65 20.55 7.88 -4.80
N SER A 66 21.87 7.69 -4.72
CA SER A 66 22.62 6.63 -5.40
C SER A 66 23.38 5.75 -4.40
N GLY A 67 23.93 4.63 -4.89
CA GLY A 67 24.71 3.69 -4.08
C GLY A 67 23.90 2.55 -3.45
N PRO A 68 24.55 1.66 -2.67
CA PRO A 68 23.97 0.37 -2.27
C PRO A 68 22.66 0.47 -1.51
N VAL A 69 22.54 1.42 -0.57
CA VAL A 69 21.33 1.61 0.24
C VAL A 69 20.14 1.98 -0.65
N ALA A 70 20.34 2.95 -1.56
CA ALA A 70 19.28 3.37 -2.46
C ALA A 70 18.92 2.26 -3.48
N THR A 71 19.88 1.41 -3.88
CA THR A 71 19.61 0.22 -4.71
C THR A 71 18.76 -0.80 -3.95
N ILE A 72 19.11 -1.12 -2.70
CA ILE A 72 18.32 -2.03 -1.84
C ILE A 72 16.89 -1.51 -1.69
N GLY A 73 16.70 -0.21 -1.46
CA GLY A 73 15.36 0.38 -1.37
C GLY A 73 14.53 0.22 -2.65
N ARG A 74 15.16 0.36 -3.83
CA ARG A 74 14.48 0.15 -5.12
C ARG A 74 14.12 -1.32 -5.33
N ILE A 75 14.99 -2.25 -4.94
CA ILE A 75 14.70 -3.69 -4.97
C ILE A 75 13.51 -4.00 -4.05
N GLY A 76 13.51 -3.49 -2.81
CA GLY A 76 12.38 -3.64 -1.88
C GLY A 76 11.08 -3.08 -2.47
N THR A 77 11.15 -1.93 -3.12
CA THR A 77 9.99 -1.33 -3.81
C THR A 77 9.49 -2.21 -4.96
N ALA A 78 10.39 -2.80 -5.74
CA ALA A 78 10.03 -3.71 -6.83
C ALA A 78 9.39 -5.00 -6.29
N ILE A 79 9.91 -5.57 -5.20
CA ILE A 79 9.33 -6.72 -4.51
C ILE A 79 7.91 -6.38 -4.02
N TYR A 80 7.73 -5.23 -3.38
CA TYR A 80 6.41 -4.75 -2.97
C TYR A 80 5.45 -4.69 -4.17
N LEU A 81 5.83 -4.01 -5.25
CA LEU A 81 4.97 -3.85 -6.43
C LEU A 81 4.59 -5.19 -7.06
N VAL A 82 5.52 -6.14 -7.16
CA VAL A 82 5.23 -7.43 -7.80
C VAL A 82 4.31 -8.29 -6.92
N PHE A 83 4.68 -8.48 -5.65
CA PHE A 83 3.99 -9.43 -4.80
C PHE A 83 2.71 -8.86 -4.18
N TYR A 84 2.72 -7.60 -3.73
CA TYR A 84 1.54 -6.99 -3.13
C TYR A 84 0.44 -6.75 -4.15
N LEU A 85 0.77 -6.30 -5.38
CA LEU A 85 -0.25 -6.15 -6.43
C LEU A 85 -0.79 -7.50 -6.93
N GLY A 86 0.05 -8.54 -6.95
CA GLY A 86 -0.41 -9.91 -7.22
C GLY A 86 -1.41 -10.39 -6.18
N PHE A 87 -1.10 -10.15 -4.90
CA PHE A 87 -2.02 -10.41 -3.79
C PHE A 87 -3.34 -9.63 -3.93
N GLU A 88 -3.30 -8.31 -4.13
CA GLU A 88 -4.49 -7.46 -4.33
C GLU A 88 -5.38 -7.95 -5.47
N ALA A 89 -4.78 -8.36 -6.58
CA ALA A 89 -5.52 -8.85 -7.74
C ALA A 89 -6.25 -10.18 -7.43
N ILE A 90 -5.64 -11.08 -6.65
CA ILE A 90 -6.23 -12.37 -6.31
C ILE A 90 -7.21 -12.22 -5.14
N ALA A 91 -6.73 -11.77 -3.99
CA ALA A 91 -7.51 -11.68 -2.76
C ALA A 91 -8.66 -10.68 -2.87
N GLY A 92 -8.45 -9.57 -3.58
CA GLY A 92 -9.45 -8.55 -3.81
C GLY A 92 -10.31 -8.84 -5.04
N ILE A 93 -9.72 -8.66 -6.23
CA ILE A 93 -10.48 -8.63 -7.49
C ILE A 93 -11.05 -10.01 -7.86
N ALA A 94 -10.24 -11.07 -7.82
CA ALA A 94 -10.71 -12.42 -8.19
C ALA A 94 -11.79 -12.92 -7.23
N THR A 95 -11.62 -12.70 -5.91
CA THR A 95 -12.65 -12.98 -4.91
C THR A 95 -13.96 -12.25 -5.23
N GLY A 96 -13.88 -10.94 -5.52
CA GLY A 96 -15.05 -10.14 -5.89
C GLY A 96 -15.77 -10.68 -7.12
N ILE A 97 -15.03 -11.06 -8.17
CA ILE A 97 -15.61 -11.66 -9.38
C ILE A 97 -16.34 -12.97 -9.03
N LEU A 98 -15.67 -13.89 -8.32
CA LEU A 98 -16.24 -15.19 -7.99
C LEU A 98 -17.53 -15.05 -7.17
N ILE A 99 -17.52 -14.23 -6.12
CA ILE A 99 -18.69 -14.04 -5.25
C ILE A 99 -19.85 -13.40 -6.03
N ARG A 100 -19.59 -12.38 -6.87
CA ARG A 100 -20.62 -11.72 -7.69
C ARG A 100 -21.28 -12.70 -8.67
N GLU A 101 -20.48 -13.46 -9.41
CA GLU A 101 -21.00 -14.41 -10.41
C GLU A 101 -21.77 -15.57 -9.73
N THR A 102 -21.38 -15.96 -8.52
CA THR A 102 -22.06 -17.01 -7.75
C THR A 102 -23.54 -16.71 -7.51
N GLN A 103 -23.89 -15.43 -7.33
CA GLN A 103 -25.27 -15.02 -7.07
C GLN A 103 -26.23 -15.31 -8.23
N THR A 104 -25.70 -15.54 -9.43
CA THR A 104 -26.49 -15.90 -10.62
C THR A 104 -26.69 -17.41 -10.78
N LEU A 105 -26.00 -18.22 -9.97
CA LEU A 105 -26.03 -19.67 -10.05
C LEU A 105 -27.18 -20.27 -9.22
N PRO A 106 -27.66 -21.48 -9.58
CA PRO A 106 -28.55 -22.27 -8.74
C PRO A 106 -27.95 -22.51 -7.35
N ALA A 107 -28.80 -22.59 -6.32
CA ALA A 107 -28.36 -22.74 -4.93
C ALA A 107 -27.43 -23.95 -4.72
N GLU A 108 -27.65 -25.06 -5.45
CA GLU A 108 -26.80 -26.26 -5.33
C GLU A 108 -25.36 -26.04 -5.83
N GLN A 109 -25.12 -25.00 -6.63
CA GLN A 109 -23.79 -24.68 -7.18
C GLN A 109 -23.05 -23.63 -6.33
N GLN A 110 -23.76 -22.86 -5.50
CA GLN A 110 -23.16 -21.76 -4.72
C GLN A 110 -22.20 -22.27 -3.65
N GLU A 111 -22.51 -23.39 -3.01
CA GLU A 111 -21.64 -24.01 -1.99
C GLU A 111 -20.25 -24.39 -2.54
N GLY A 112 -20.22 -24.89 -3.78
CA GLY A 112 -18.96 -25.21 -4.46
C GLY A 112 -18.10 -23.98 -4.72
N VAL A 113 -18.72 -22.85 -5.09
CA VAL A 113 -17.96 -21.60 -5.30
C VAL A 113 -17.52 -20.99 -3.98
N ALA A 114 -18.35 -21.02 -2.93
CA ALA A 114 -17.95 -20.60 -1.59
C ALA A 114 -16.72 -21.37 -1.10
N THR A 115 -16.71 -22.70 -1.28
CA THR A 115 -15.55 -23.56 -0.98
C THR A 115 -14.30 -23.16 -1.78
N ALA A 116 -14.46 -22.86 -3.08
CA ALA A 116 -13.36 -22.45 -3.93
C ALA A 116 -12.79 -21.08 -3.54
N VAL A 117 -13.64 -20.13 -3.16
CA VAL A 117 -13.24 -18.82 -2.64
C VAL A 117 -12.44 -18.99 -1.36
N ASP A 118 -12.94 -19.76 -0.40
CA ASP A 118 -12.24 -20.00 0.86
C ASP A 118 -10.88 -20.69 0.63
N ALA A 119 -10.82 -21.69 -0.26
CA ALA A 119 -9.57 -22.35 -0.62
C ALA A 119 -8.56 -21.38 -1.25
N MET A 120 -9.02 -20.46 -2.10
CA MET A 120 -8.15 -19.46 -2.74
C MET A 120 -7.62 -18.43 -1.75
N VAL A 121 -8.47 -17.86 -0.88
CA VAL A 121 -8.04 -16.81 0.05
C VAL A 121 -7.18 -17.34 1.18
N THR A 122 -7.32 -18.62 1.53
CA THR A 122 -6.49 -19.30 2.53
C THR A 122 -5.25 -19.97 1.95
N ASP A 123 -5.05 -19.90 0.62
CA ASP A 123 -3.89 -20.51 -0.03
C ASP A 123 -2.58 -19.85 0.49
N PRO A 124 -1.60 -20.65 0.95
CA PRO A 124 -0.34 -20.14 1.48
C PRO A 124 0.46 -19.28 0.49
N ILE A 125 0.27 -19.46 -0.82
CA ILE A 125 0.93 -18.65 -1.86
C ILE A 125 0.31 -17.25 -1.88
N VAL A 126 -1.01 -17.14 -1.73
CA VAL A 126 -1.72 -15.85 -1.69
C VAL A 126 -1.31 -15.07 -0.44
N GLY A 127 -1.37 -15.70 0.74
CA GLY A 127 -0.88 -15.09 1.98
C GLY A 127 0.63 -14.80 1.96
N GLY A 128 1.41 -15.69 1.34
CA GLY A 128 2.85 -15.50 1.14
C GLY A 128 3.18 -14.29 0.27
N ALA A 129 2.40 -14.02 -0.77
CA ALA A 129 2.55 -12.84 -1.61
C ALA A 129 2.31 -11.54 -0.82
N ALA A 130 1.26 -11.49 0.02
CA ALA A 130 1.02 -10.35 0.92
C ALA A 130 2.20 -10.09 1.86
N LEU A 131 2.73 -11.16 2.48
CA LEU A 131 3.86 -11.10 3.40
C LEU A 131 5.15 -10.62 2.71
N ILE A 132 5.50 -11.19 1.55
CA ILE A 132 6.68 -10.83 0.78
C ILE A 132 6.58 -9.38 0.30
N GLY A 133 5.41 -8.98 -0.22
CA GLY A 133 5.16 -7.61 -0.65
C GLY A 133 5.33 -6.62 0.51
N THR A 134 4.72 -6.92 1.66
CA THR A 134 4.86 -6.13 2.89
C THR A 134 6.32 -6.01 3.33
N ALA A 135 7.07 -7.11 3.34
CA ALA A 135 8.49 -7.11 3.68
C ALA A 135 9.31 -6.24 2.70
N GLY A 136 9.00 -6.31 1.40
CA GLY A 136 9.58 -5.42 0.38
C GLY A 136 9.35 -3.94 0.69
N SER A 137 8.13 -3.58 1.11
CA SER A 137 7.79 -2.20 1.49
C SER A 137 8.57 -1.75 2.73
N LEU A 138 8.75 -2.63 3.72
CA LEU A 138 9.53 -2.33 4.92
C LEU A 138 11.01 -2.09 4.58
N VAL A 139 11.59 -2.94 3.71
CA VAL A 139 12.97 -2.76 3.21
C VAL A 139 13.12 -1.41 2.51
N ALA A 140 12.14 -1.04 1.67
CA ALA A 140 12.13 0.25 0.99
C ALA A 140 12.08 1.43 1.97
N VAL A 141 11.16 1.38 2.94
CA VAL A 141 10.99 2.42 3.98
C VAL A 141 12.26 2.58 4.82
N VAL A 142 12.89 1.48 5.24
CA VAL A 142 14.15 1.52 6.00
C VAL A 142 15.27 2.14 5.17
N ALA A 143 15.42 1.74 3.90
CA ALA A 143 16.42 2.31 3.00
C ALA A 143 16.20 3.81 2.75
N ILE A 144 14.95 4.24 2.53
CA ILE A 144 14.56 5.66 2.43
C ILE A 144 14.97 6.40 3.71
N GLY A 145 14.60 5.86 4.86
CA GLY A 145 14.95 6.43 6.17
C GLY A 145 16.45 6.62 6.35
N ILE A 146 17.26 5.61 5.99
CA ILE A 146 18.73 5.71 6.05
C ILE A 146 19.26 6.79 5.11
N CYS A 147 18.79 6.82 3.85
CA CYS A 147 19.20 7.84 2.88
C CYS A 147 18.88 9.26 3.37
N TYR A 148 17.67 9.51 3.86
CA TYR A 148 17.25 10.82 4.34
C TYR A 148 18.01 11.20 5.62
N ARG A 149 18.17 10.25 6.55
CA ARG A 149 18.89 10.47 7.80
C ARG A 149 20.36 10.82 7.59
N ARG A 150 21.02 10.20 6.60
CA ARG A 150 22.40 10.51 6.19
C ARG A 150 22.52 11.89 5.53
N SER A 151 21.43 12.40 4.96
CA SER A 151 21.35 13.77 4.43
C SER A 151 20.93 14.82 5.45
N GLY A 152 20.76 14.45 6.73
CA GLY A 152 20.44 15.40 7.81
C GLY A 152 18.96 15.54 8.14
N ALA A 153 18.07 14.73 7.54
CA ALA A 153 16.65 14.78 7.87
C ALA A 153 16.40 14.43 9.35
N PRO A 154 15.44 15.11 10.02
CA PRO A 154 15.08 14.81 11.41
C PRO A 154 14.47 13.41 11.53
N LEU A 155 14.70 12.74 12.67
CA LEU A 155 14.27 11.35 12.86
C LEU A 155 12.75 11.19 12.92
N VAL A 156 12.03 12.14 13.54
CA VAL A 156 10.59 12.06 13.79
C VAL A 156 9.77 11.76 12.51
N PRO A 157 9.88 12.54 11.41
CA PRO A 157 9.14 12.22 10.20
C PRO A 157 9.62 10.95 9.48
N LEU A 158 10.81 10.43 9.77
CA LEU A 158 11.24 9.14 9.21
C LEU A 158 10.52 7.97 9.87
N LEU A 159 10.19 8.08 11.15
CA LEU A 159 9.44 7.04 11.86
C LEU A 159 8.04 6.86 11.27
N GLY A 160 7.35 7.95 10.90
CA GLY A 160 6.01 7.86 10.30
C GLY A 160 5.97 7.21 8.90
N LEU A 161 7.12 7.02 8.23
CA LEU A 161 7.17 6.25 6.97
C LEU A 161 6.77 4.78 7.19
N VAL A 162 6.84 4.27 8.42
CA VAL A 162 6.33 2.95 8.81
C VAL A 162 4.82 2.81 8.58
N GLY A 163 4.11 3.91 8.35
CA GLY A 163 2.71 3.90 7.95
C GLY A 163 2.44 3.01 6.73
N VAL A 164 3.39 2.91 5.80
CA VAL A 164 3.26 2.03 4.60
C VAL A 164 3.16 0.56 4.97
N PRO A 165 4.13 -0.06 5.67
CA PRO A 165 3.99 -1.47 6.07
C PRO A 165 2.85 -1.70 7.07
N ILE A 166 2.44 -0.71 7.88
CA ILE A 166 1.25 -0.84 8.73
C ILE A 166 -0.01 -1.05 7.88
N THR A 167 -0.23 -0.18 6.89
CA THR A 167 -1.36 -0.33 5.95
C THR A 167 -1.24 -1.63 5.15
N ALA A 168 -0.04 -2.02 4.74
CA ALA A 168 0.15 -3.26 4.00
C ALA A 168 -0.26 -4.51 4.80
N VAL A 169 0.03 -4.54 6.11
CA VAL A 169 -0.36 -5.63 7.02
C VAL A 169 -1.85 -5.58 7.35
N ALA A 170 -2.40 -4.39 7.58
CA ALA A 170 -3.80 -4.24 7.94
C ALA A 170 -4.72 -4.61 6.76
N HIS A 171 -4.33 -4.28 5.53
CA HIS A 171 -4.98 -4.66 4.27
C HIS A 171 -6.52 -4.63 4.34
N GLY A 172 -7.07 -3.44 4.60
CA GLY A 172 -8.51 -3.26 4.70
C GLY A 172 -9.11 -3.69 6.03
N GLY A 173 -8.30 -4.02 7.04
CA GLY A 173 -8.67 -4.37 8.42
C GLY A 173 -9.15 -3.20 9.29
N GLY A 174 -9.40 -2.02 8.72
CA GLY A 174 -10.13 -0.93 9.37
C GLY A 174 -9.26 0.30 9.68
N LEU A 175 -9.40 0.87 10.88
CA LEU A 175 -8.76 2.15 11.23
C LEU A 175 -7.22 2.12 11.16
N ALA A 176 -6.60 0.94 11.24
CA ALA A 176 -5.15 0.78 11.13
C ALA A 176 -4.62 1.20 9.75
N ASP A 177 -5.36 0.91 8.68
CA ASP A 177 -5.00 1.28 7.31
C ASP A 177 -4.97 2.79 7.13
N VAL A 178 -6.04 3.45 7.58
CA VAL A 178 -6.22 4.90 7.48
C VAL A 178 -5.21 5.61 8.36
N PHE A 179 -4.94 5.09 9.56
CA PHE A 179 -3.89 5.62 10.43
C PHE A 179 -2.50 5.46 9.80
N GLY A 180 -2.19 4.31 9.20
CA GLY A 180 -0.94 4.09 8.47
C GLY A 180 -0.75 5.09 7.32
N MET A 181 -1.79 5.32 6.51
CA MET A 181 -1.73 6.31 5.44
C MET A 181 -1.62 7.74 5.96
N ALA A 182 -2.27 8.08 7.08
CA ALA A 182 -2.14 9.38 7.73
C ALA A 182 -0.72 9.62 8.26
N LEU A 183 -0.08 8.61 8.86
CA LEU A 183 1.32 8.67 9.28
C LEU A 183 2.25 8.91 8.10
N PHE A 184 2.09 8.13 7.02
CA PHE A 184 2.91 8.29 5.82
C PHE A 184 2.71 9.68 5.18
N LEU A 185 1.47 10.16 5.10
CA LEU A 185 1.17 11.50 4.61
C LEU A 185 1.84 12.59 5.47
N ALA A 186 1.70 12.52 6.80
CA ALA A 186 2.32 13.49 7.71
C ALA A 186 3.84 13.51 7.56
N SER A 187 4.46 12.33 7.43
CA SER A 187 5.89 12.17 7.15
C SER A 187 6.30 12.85 5.85
N VAL A 188 5.60 12.57 4.75
CA VAL A 188 5.88 13.16 3.44
C VAL A 188 5.75 14.68 3.49
N LEU A 189 4.66 15.19 4.07
CA LEU A 189 4.42 16.63 4.18
C LEU A 189 5.55 17.32 4.96
N TRP A 190 6.00 16.72 6.07
CA TRP A 190 7.11 17.27 6.84
C TRP A 190 8.42 17.21 6.04
N LEU A 191 8.80 16.07 5.48
CA LEU A 191 10.07 15.92 4.77
C LEU A 191 10.18 16.86 3.58
N GLU A 192 9.11 16.97 2.79
CA GLU A 192 9.14 17.72 1.54
C GLU A 192 8.88 19.22 1.73
N PHE A 193 7.99 19.62 2.65
CA PHE A 193 7.67 21.05 2.87
C PHE A 193 8.35 21.66 4.08
N GLY A 194 8.60 20.88 5.12
CA GLY A 194 9.21 21.33 6.37
C GLY A 194 10.74 21.31 6.32
N TRP A 195 11.34 20.19 5.90
CA TRP A 195 12.80 20.04 5.89
C TRP A 195 13.43 20.50 4.57
N ARG A 196 13.06 19.92 3.43
CA ARG A 196 13.72 20.22 2.13
C ARG A 196 13.65 21.69 1.72
N ARG A 197 12.58 22.41 2.07
CA ARG A 197 12.48 23.87 1.80
C ARG A 197 13.40 24.74 2.66
N ILE A 198 13.85 24.24 3.82
CA ILE A 198 14.78 24.98 4.68
C ILE A 198 16.19 24.91 4.07
N ASP A 199 16.57 23.76 3.51
CA ASP A 199 17.88 23.53 2.89
C ASP A 199 18.01 24.14 1.48
N GLU A 200 16.90 24.47 0.80
CA GLU A 200 16.88 25.26 -0.44
C GLU A 200 16.98 26.79 -0.21
N ARG A 201 17.08 27.26 1.04
CA ARG A 201 17.41 28.67 1.29
C ARG A 201 18.86 28.92 0.85
N PRO A 202 19.15 29.98 0.08
CA PRO A 202 20.52 30.28 -0.30
C PRO A 202 21.36 30.42 0.97
N SER A 203 22.42 29.63 1.08
CA SER A 203 23.46 29.90 2.05
C SER A 203 23.93 31.35 1.83
N PRO A 204 24.12 32.16 2.89
CA PRO A 204 24.99 33.33 2.77
C PRO A 204 26.31 32.78 2.22
N GLN A 205 26.67 33.23 1.02
CA GLN A 205 27.78 32.73 0.22
C GLN A 205 28.96 32.26 1.08
N ALA A 206 29.28 30.97 1.02
CA ALA A 206 30.53 30.45 1.54
C ALA A 206 31.47 30.24 0.35
N VAL A 207 32.50 31.09 0.34
CA VAL A 207 33.73 31.02 -0.47
C VAL A 207 34.43 29.67 -0.27
#